data_AF-A0A968XHU0-F1
#
_entry.id   AF-A0A968XHU0-F1
#
_cell.length_a   1.000
_cell.length_b   1.000
_cell.length_c   1.000
_cell.angle_alpha   90.00
_cell.angle_beta   90.00
_cell.angle_gamma   90.00
#
_symmetry.space_group_name_H-M   'P 1'
#
loop_
_entity.id
_entity.type
_entity.pdbx_description
1 polymer ?
#
loop_
_entity_poly.entity_id
_entity_poly.type
_entity_poly.pdbx_seq_one_letter_code
_entity_poly.pdbx_strand_id
1 'polypeptide(L)'
;MHRSVNPTTKDRRYSGSIERCLLGGIKSAIPSLIPLLKDLNAEVRSNAAYALGTMGDSAKSTIPSLIPLLNDSEYFVRSSATRALKKLGYLP
;
A
#
# COMPACT_ATOMS: atom_id res chain seq x y z
N MET A 1 27.79 31.13 6.17
CA MET A 1 26.74 31.52 7.14
C MET A 1 25.40 31.52 6.45
N HIS A 2 24.41 30.88 7.08
CA HIS A 2 22.97 31.19 7.04
C HIS A 2 22.17 31.05 5.72
N ARG A 3 21.39 29.96 5.71
CA ARG A 3 19.94 29.86 5.46
C ARG A 3 19.36 30.56 4.22
N SER A 4 18.72 29.76 3.36
CA SER A 4 17.26 29.63 3.47
C SER A 4 16.75 28.44 2.67
N VAL A 5 16.05 27.56 3.40
CA VAL A 5 15.27 26.44 2.91
C VAL A 5 13.88 26.98 2.61
N ASN A 6 13.49 26.99 1.33
CA ASN A 6 12.18 26.61 0.79
C ASN A 6 12.03 27.12 -0.65
N PRO A 7 11.48 26.27 -1.54
CA PRO A 7 10.24 26.70 -2.15
C PRO A 7 9.18 25.59 -2.08
N THR A 8 8.03 25.98 -1.53
CA THR A 8 6.74 25.35 -1.65
C THR A 8 6.28 25.35 -3.12
N THR A 9 6.52 24.28 -3.89
CA THR A 9 5.80 24.03 -5.14
C THR A 9 5.77 22.53 -5.47
N LYS A 10 4.67 21.88 -5.09
CA LYS A 10 3.86 20.97 -5.91
C LYS A 10 4.44 20.72 -7.32
N ASP A 11 5.28 19.69 -7.49
CA ASP A 11 5.64 19.24 -8.85
C ASP A 11 5.94 17.72 -8.92
N ARG A 12 4.92 17.00 -9.40
CA ARG A 12 4.99 16.10 -10.55
C ARG A 12 6.17 15.11 -10.67
N ARG A 13 6.57 14.46 -9.58
CA ARG A 13 7.41 13.24 -9.67
C ARG A 13 6.71 11.95 -9.22
N TYR A 14 5.38 11.96 -9.20
CA TYR A 14 4.53 10.75 -9.18
C TYR A 14 3.86 10.48 -10.54
N SER A 15 4.45 10.98 -11.64
CA SER A 15 3.98 10.81 -13.02
C SER A 15 4.78 9.73 -13.78
N GLY A 16 5.19 8.64 -13.12
CA GLY A 16 6.12 7.68 -13.73
C GLY A 16 5.89 6.19 -13.50
N SER A 17 4.94 5.74 -12.67
CA SER A 17 4.85 4.29 -12.38
C SER A 17 3.46 3.76 -12.05
N ILE A 18 2.38 4.45 -12.42
CA ILE A 18 1.01 3.91 -12.26
C ILE A 18 0.54 3.20 -13.56
N GLU A 19 1.29 3.30 -14.67
CA GLU A 19 0.85 2.80 -15.99
C GLU A 19 1.67 1.63 -16.54
N ARG A 20 2.20 0.72 -15.70
CA ARG A 20 2.82 -0.50 -16.25
C ARG A 20 2.71 -1.72 -15.36
N CYS A 21 1.51 -2.28 -15.30
CA CYS A 21 1.31 -3.74 -15.24
C CYS A 21 -0.18 -4.09 -15.41
N LEU A 22 -0.71 -3.79 -16.60
CA LEU A 22 -1.77 -4.61 -17.16
C LEU A 22 -1.08 -5.69 -17.99
N LEU A 23 -1.49 -6.96 -17.81
CA LEU A 23 -1.24 -8.14 -18.67
C LEU A 23 -0.28 -9.25 -18.20
N GLY A 24 0.20 -9.30 -16.96
CA GLY A 24 0.98 -10.48 -16.54
C GLY A 24 1.18 -10.66 -15.04
N GLY A 25 0.47 -11.62 -14.45
CA GLY A 25 0.91 -12.24 -13.21
C GLY A 25 0.34 -11.64 -11.94
N ILE A 26 -0.92 -11.99 -11.64
CA ILE A 26 -1.53 -11.80 -10.31
C ILE A 26 -0.63 -12.41 -9.22
N LYS A 27 0.19 -13.44 -9.51
CA LYS A 27 1.18 -14.00 -8.58
C LYS A 27 2.44 -13.14 -8.35
N SER A 28 2.81 -12.26 -9.28
CA SER A 28 4.03 -11.43 -9.20
C SER A 28 3.78 -10.02 -8.63
N ALA A 29 2.54 -9.74 -8.21
CA ALA A 29 2.16 -8.45 -7.67
C ALA A 29 2.56 -8.24 -6.20
N ILE A 30 2.88 -9.30 -5.45
CA ILE A 30 3.20 -9.17 -4.02
C ILE A 30 4.38 -8.21 -3.77
N PRO A 31 5.55 -8.37 -4.44
CA PRO A 31 6.70 -7.51 -4.18
C PRO A 31 6.44 -6.05 -4.59
N SER A 32 5.59 -5.81 -5.59
CA SER A 32 5.23 -4.46 -6.04
C SER A 32 4.15 -3.80 -5.17
N LEU A 33 3.31 -4.58 -4.48
CA LEU A 33 2.28 -4.07 -3.57
C LEU A 33 2.84 -3.70 -2.18
N ILE A 34 3.89 -4.37 -1.70
CA ILE A 34 4.53 -4.06 -0.41
C ILE A 34 4.94 -2.57 -0.28
N PRO A 35 5.66 -1.95 -1.23
CA PRO A 35 6.01 -0.54 -1.11
C PRO A 35 4.80 0.39 -1.13
N LEU A 36 3.71 0.01 -1.83
CA LEU A 36 2.48 0.81 -1.91
C LEU A 36 1.72 0.88 -0.58
N LEU A 37 1.95 -0.06 0.34
CA LEU A 37 1.41 -0.01 1.71
C LEU A 37 1.96 1.17 2.52
N LYS A 38 3.06 1.80 2.08
CA LYS A 38 3.67 2.97 2.72
C LYS A 38 3.53 4.24 1.87
N ASP A 39 2.69 4.21 0.84
CA ASP A 39 2.50 5.37 -0.03
C ASP A 39 1.88 6.55 0.75
N LEU A 40 2.19 7.77 0.33
CA LEU A 40 1.64 8.98 0.95
C LEU A 40 0.13 9.08 0.73
N ASN A 41 -0.37 8.57 -0.41
CA ASN A 41 -1.78 8.55 -0.70
C ASN A 41 -2.48 7.37 -0.01
N ALA A 42 -3.44 7.69 0.86
CA ALA A 42 -4.20 6.71 1.60
C ALA A 42 -5.05 5.79 0.68
N GLU A 43 -5.56 6.30 -0.45
CA GLU A 43 -6.26 5.45 -1.42
C GLU A 43 -5.35 4.35 -1.96
N VAL A 44 -4.10 4.69 -2.29
CA VAL A 44 -3.08 3.75 -2.76
C VAL A 44 -2.77 2.71 -1.69
N ARG A 45 -2.57 3.12 -0.43
CA ARG A 45 -2.37 2.19 0.70
C ARG A 45 -3.55 1.22 0.86
N SER A 46 -4.78 1.74 0.80
CA SER A 46 -5.99 0.94 0.94
C SER A 46 -6.18 -0.07 -0.19
N ASN A 47 -5.87 0.33 -1.42
CA ASN A 47 -5.95 -0.52 -2.61
C ASN A 47 -4.89 -1.62 -2.56
N ALA A 48 -3.67 -1.30 -2.13
CA ALA A 48 -2.62 -2.28 -1.95
C ALA A 48 -2.98 -3.32 -0.88
N ALA A 49 -3.49 -2.88 0.28
CA ALA A 49 -3.96 -3.79 1.31
C ALA A 49 -5.10 -4.68 0.81
N TYR A 50 -6.07 -4.11 0.09
CA TYR A 50 -7.16 -4.88 -0.47
C TYR A 50 -6.68 -5.93 -1.48
N ALA A 51 -5.81 -5.53 -2.41
CA ALA A 51 -5.24 -6.42 -3.40
C ALA A 51 -4.52 -7.61 -2.73
N LEU A 52 -3.66 -7.36 -1.73
CA LEU A 52 -3.01 -8.42 -0.96
C LEU A 52 -4.01 -9.36 -0.28
N GLY A 53 -5.09 -8.82 0.30
CA GLY A 53 -6.17 -9.63 0.85
C GLY A 53 -6.87 -10.51 -0.19
N THR A 54 -7.05 -10.03 -1.42
CA THR A 54 -7.66 -10.81 -2.52
C THR A 54 -6.75 -11.92 -3.05
N MET A 55 -5.43 -11.79 -2.86
CA MET A 55 -4.47 -12.82 -3.25
C MET A 55 -4.48 -14.06 -2.34
N GLY A 56 -5.16 -13.98 -1.19
CA GLY A 56 -5.34 -15.11 -0.27
C GLY A 56 -4.01 -15.67 0.24
N ASP A 57 -3.90 -17.00 0.36
CA ASP A 57 -2.76 -17.68 0.98
C ASP A 57 -1.39 -17.28 0.41
N SER A 58 -1.31 -16.89 -0.86
CA SER A 58 -0.06 -16.45 -1.49
C SER A 58 0.50 -15.17 -0.85
N ALA A 59 -0.36 -14.31 -0.30
CA ALA A 59 0.01 -13.05 0.32
C ALA A 59 0.13 -13.13 1.86
N LYS A 60 0.05 -14.32 2.48
CA LYS A 60 0.29 -14.49 3.92
C LYS A 60 1.66 -13.96 4.37
N SER A 61 2.67 -14.03 3.51
CA SER A 61 4.00 -13.45 3.78
C SER A 61 3.98 -11.92 3.98
N THR A 62 2.91 -11.23 3.57
CA THR A 62 2.76 -9.78 3.72
C THR A 62 2.02 -9.36 4.99
N ILE A 63 1.55 -10.30 5.81
CA ILE A 63 0.88 -10.01 7.09
C ILE A 63 1.67 -8.99 7.94
N PRO A 64 3.01 -9.13 8.14
CA PRO A 64 3.78 -8.15 8.91
C PRO A 64 3.76 -6.74 8.31
N SER A 65 3.60 -6.62 6.99
CA SER A 65 3.49 -5.33 6.31
C SER A 65 2.09 -4.73 6.39
N LEU A 66 1.05 -5.55 6.64
CA LEU A 66 -0.34 -5.12 6.79
C LEU A 66 -0.69 -4.66 8.21
N ILE A 67 -0.01 -5.20 9.24
CA ILE A 67 -0.23 -4.86 10.65
C ILE A 67 -0.14 -3.33 10.91
N PRO A 68 0.87 -2.59 10.40
CA PRO A 68 0.96 -1.15 10.62
C PRO A 68 -0.25 -0.36 10.11
N LEU A 69 -0.92 -0.83 9.05
CA LEU A 69 -2.08 -0.15 8.48
C LEU A 69 -3.33 -0.24 9.36
N LEU A 70 -3.34 -1.11 10.38
CA LEU A 70 -4.40 -1.13 11.39
C LEU A 70 -4.38 0.14 12.26
N ASN A 71 -3.25 0.84 12.33
CA ASN A 71 -3.10 2.11 13.04
C ASN A 71 -3.00 3.30 12.08
N ASP A 72 -3.40 3.14 10.81
CA ASP A 72 -3.39 4.22 9.84
C ASP A 72 -4.35 5.35 10.25
N SER A 73 -4.01 6.60 9.91
CA SER A 73 -4.86 7.76 10.18
C SER A 73 -6.23 7.64 9.52
N GLU A 74 -6.26 7.05 8.32
CA GLU A 74 -7.47 6.95 7.51
C GLU A 74 -8.29 5.69 7.84
N TYR A 75 -9.57 5.91 8.15
CA TYR A 75 -10.49 4.82 8.52
C TYR A 75 -10.63 3.75 7.44
N PHE A 76 -10.72 4.15 6.17
CA PHE A 76 -10.87 3.22 5.06
C PHE A 76 -9.61 2.36 4.83
N VAL A 77 -8.43 2.90 5.14
CA VAL A 77 -7.17 2.13 5.12
C VAL A 77 -7.19 1.06 6.20
N ARG A 78 -7.56 1.42 7.44
CA ARG A 78 -7.70 0.46 8.55
C ARG A 78 -8.70 -0.64 8.24
N SER A 79 -9.84 -0.29 7.66
CA SER A 79 -10.87 -1.24 7.23
C SER A 79 -10.35 -2.22 6.17
N SER A 80 -9.66 -1.71 5.14
CA SER A 80 -9.05 -2.54 4.10
C SER A 80 -7.97 -3.48 4.65
N ALA A 81 -7.12 -3.00 5.56
CA ALA A 81 -6.11 -3.80 6.22
C ALA A 81 -6.73 -4.92 7.08
N THR A 82 -7.75 -4.59 7.88
CA THR A 82 -8.49 -5.57 8.69
C THR A 82 -9.14 -6.65 7.82
N ARG A 83 -9.78 -6.24 6.71
CA ARG A 83 -10.39 -7.18 5.76
C ARG A 83 -9.35 -8.06 5.09
N ALA A 84 -8.19 -7.51 4.74
CA ALA A 84 -7.10 -8.25 4.14
C ALA A 84 -6.55 -9.30 5.11
N LEU A 85 -6.21 -8.89 6.34
CA LEU A 85 -5.73 -9.80 7.38
C LEU A 85 -6.73 -10.93 7.65
N LYS A 86 -8.02 -10.62 7.78
CA LYS A 86 -9.08 -11.64 7.95
C LYS A 86 -9.10 -12.64 6.79
N LYS A 87 -8.94 -12.18 5.54
CA LYS A 87 -8.87 -13.07 4.36
C LYS A 87 -7.60 -13.93 4.34
N LEU A 88 -6.51 -13.43 4.90
CA LEU A 88 -5.26 -14.16 5.07
C LEU A 88 -5.28 -15.13 6.27
N GLY A 89 -6.38 -15.18 7.03
CA GLY A 89 -6.51 -15.99 8.23
C GLY A 89 -5.78 -15.42 9.45
N TYR A 90 -5.41 -14.14 9.40
CA TYR A 90 -4.82 -13.41 10.51
C TYR A 90 -5.89 -12.52 11.15
N LEU A 91 -6.26 -12.85 12.38
CA LEU A 91 -7.15 -12.03 13.20
C LEU A 91 -6.29 -11.32 14.25
N PRO A 92 -6.09 -9.99 14.12
CA PRO A 92 -5.45 -9.18 15.16
C PRO A 92 -6.37 -8.96 16.37
#